data_AF-A0A0K8UQ09-F1
#
_entry.id   AF-A0A0K8UQ09-F1
#
_cell.length_a   1.000
_cell.length_b   1.000
_cell.length_c   1.000
_cell.angle_alpha   90.00
_cell.angle_beta   90.00
_cell.angle_gamma   90.00
#
_symmetry.space_group_name_H-M   'P 1'
#
loop_
_entity.id
_entity.type
_entity.pdbx_description
1 polymer ?
#
loop_
_entity_poly.entity_id
_entity_poly.type
_entity_poly.pdbx_seq_one_letter_code
_entity_poly.pdbx_strand_id
1 'polypeptide(L)'
;MATSPRSVDTISLCSTVSSCPDRNGFYGGFQRTEKPKEPLSKAQIIAREKKWLYMIDNWSLYMSKNYKKIRDRCRKGIPKSVRPRAWFYLSGAYLLKKKNPTVYKELLEQPGNPHVIEEIKKDKHRQFPFHEMFLDEDKVGQIELFNVLKAYSIYNPKVGFCQAQAPIAAFLLMHLPAEDAFWVFVSVCDVYLEDYFITGLEVLQNDAGILEGLLKKTCPPAYRHLQKHKVEPLLYMTDWFLCAMTRTLPWETLLRVWDCFLAEGIRVIFKVALVIIGASLNQHKVRKQCNGLCETLEVLRSPPEHVLEEDFIINNIQRLNLRVEDFQIEHTRQKNRRAKQKAMQEAAAATTAS
;
A
#
# COMPACT_ATOMS: atom_id res chain seq x y z
N MET A 1 47.32 -1.12 29.35
CA MET A 1 46.71 -1.22 28.01
C MET A 1 45.26 -1.62 28.19
N ALA A 2 44.34 -0.69 27.93
CA ALA A 2 42.90 -0.88 28.04
C ALA A 2 42.39 -1.72 26.86
N THR A 3 41.65 -2.78 27.13
CA THR A 3 40.86 -3.49 26.13
C THR A 3 39.45 -2.91 26.12
N SER A 4 39.11 -2.30 24.99
CA SER A 4 37.82 -1.69 24.68
C SER A 4 36.69 -2.73 24.61
N PRO A 5 35.46 -2.46 25.12
CA PRO A 5 34.31 -3.31 24.88
C PRO A 5 33.73 -3.03 23.49
N ARG A 6 33.56 -4.12 22.71
CA ARG A 6 32.97 -4.12 21.36
C ARG A 6 31.53 -3.58 21.39
N SER A 7 31.25 -2.75 20.38
CA SER A 7 29.96 -2.19 19.98
C SER A 7 28.87 -3.25 19.84
N VAL A 8 27.72 -2.98 20.46
CA VAL A 8 26.46 -3.70 20.25
C VAL A 8 25.75 -3.04 19.09
N ASP A 9 25.85 -3.62 17.90
CA ASP A 9 24.99 -3.32 16.75
C ASP A 9 24.81 -4.61 15.95
N THR A 10 23.60 -5.18 16.00
CA THR A 10 22.79 -5.69 14.89
C THR A 10 21.61 -6.45 15.48
N ILE A 11 20.41 -5.94 15.23
CA ILE A 11 19.13 -6.56 15.59
C ILE A 11 19.05 -7.95 14.95
N SER A 12 19.16 -8.99 15.76
CA SER A 12 18.82 -10.36 15.38
C SER A 12 17.30 -10.51 15.36
N LEU A 13 16.70 -10.24 14.19
CA LEU A 13 15.39 -10.77 13.82
C LEU A 13 15.62 -12.05 13.03
N CYS A 14 16.08 -13.11 13.72
CA CYS A 14 16.07 -14.44 13.15
C CYS A 14 14.62 -14.94 13.11
N SER A 15 13.89 -14.56 12.06
CA SER A 15 12.62 -15.21 11.73
C SER A 15 12.93 -16.66 11.39
N THR A 16 12.41 -17.60 12.16
CA THR A 16 12.52 -19.04 11.91
C THR A 16 11.99 -19.36 10.51
N VAL A 17 12.90 -19.59 9.56
CA VAL A 17 12.56 -20.08 8.22
C VAL A 17 12.17 -21.55 8.38
N SER A 18 10.90 -21.86 8.15
CA SER A 18 10.41 -23.24 8.17
C SER A 18 10.70 -23.90 6.82
N SER A 19 10.76 -25.24 6.79
CA SER A 19 10.96 -26.02 5.56
C SER A 19 9.70 -26.17 4.71
N CYS A 20 8.54 -25.73 5.20
CA CYS A 20 7.27 -25.77 4.48
C CYS A 20 6.64 -24.37 4.46
N PRO A 21 6.09 -23.95 3.31
CA PRO A 21 5.38 -22.68 3.24
C PRO A 21 4.06 -22.77 4.02
N ASP A 22 3.59 -21.62 4.51
CA ASP A 22 2.24 -21.52 5.02
C ASP A 22 1.19 -21.62 3.88
N ARG A 23 -0.09 -21.50 4.22
CA ARG A 23 -1.20 -21.55 3.25
C ARG A 23 -1.17 -20.44 2.19
N ASN A 24 -0.30 -19.45 2.35
CA ASN A 24 -0.14 -18.29 1.51
C ASN A 24 1.24 -18.28 0.82
N GLY A 25 2.01 -19.38 0.90
CA GLY A 25 3.28 -19.53 0.19
C GLY A 25 4.50 -19.03 0.96
N PHE A 26 4.36 -18.59 2.21
CA PHE A 26 5.48 -17.98 2.97
C PHE A 26 6.21 -18.99 3.86
N TYR A 27 7.53 -19.10 3.68
CA TYR A 27 8.44 -19.88 4.54
C TYR A 27 8.85 -19.12 5.81
N GLY A 28 8.71 -17.80 5.85
CA GLY A 28 9.11 -16.93 6.96
C GLY A 28 8.70 -15.47 6.75
N GLY A 29 9.24 -14.57 7.58
CA GLY A 29 8.93 -13.14 7.57
C GLY A 29 7.62 -12.78 8.28
N PHE A 30 7.37 -11.49 8.47
CA PHE A 30 6.18 -10.98 9.17
C PHE A 30 4.86 -11.22 8.37
N GLN A 31 4.98 -11.57 7.09
CA GLN A 31 3.87 -11.98 6.25
C GLN A 31 3.44 -13.43 6.48
N ARG A 32 4.30 -14.27 7.07
CA ARG A 32 3.94 -15.65 7.40
C ARG A 32 2.82 -15.63 8.43
N THR A 33 1.77 -16.37 8.14
CA THR A 33 0.57 -16.45 8.96
C THR A 33 0.42 -17.84 9.54
N GLU A 34 0.11 -17.90 10.84
CA GLU A 34 -0.43 -19.11 11.42
C GLU A 34 -1.90 -19.32 11.02
N LYS A 35 -2.53 -20.38 11.52
CA LYS A 35 -3.95 -20.63 11.25
C LYS A 35 -4.80 -19.42 11.68
N PRO A 36 -5.91 -19.11 10.96
CA PRO A 36 -6.81 -18.03 11.34
C PRO A 36 -7.26 -18.15 12.79
N LYS A 37 -7.31 -17.03 13.52
CA LYS A 37 -7.85 -16.98 14.88
C LYS A 37 -9.33 -17.42 14.91
N GLU A 38 -10.12 -17.00 13.90
CA GLU A 38 -11.55 -17.38 13.76
C GLU A 38 -11.92 -17.70 12.30
N PRO A 39 -11.79 -18.96 11.85
CA PRO A 39 -12.11 -19.32 10.47
C PRO A 39 -13.63 -19.35 10.23
N LEU A 40 -14.07 -18.80 9.09
CA LEU A 40 -15.45 -18.96 8.62
C LEU A 40 -15.75 -20.44 8.34
N SER A 41 -16.99 -20.86 8.62
CA SER A 41 -17.45 -22.20 8.22
C SER A 41 -17.46 -22.36 6.70
N LYS A 42 -17.28 -23.60 6.22
CA LYS A 42 -17.34 -23.92 4.78
C LYS A 42 -18.62 -23.41 4.12
N ALA A 43 -19.76 -23.54 4.79
CA ALA A 43 -21.05 -23.06 4.30
C ALA A 43 -21.08 -21.52 4.13
N GLN A 44 -20.49 -20.77 5.08
CA GLN A 44 -20.37 -19.32 4.97
C GLN A 44 -19.46 -18.91 3.81
N ILE A 45 -18.35 -19.62 3.60
CA ILE A 45 -17.42 -19.37 2.48
C ILE A 45 -18.16 -19.57 1.15
N ILE A 46 -18.79 -20.73 0.93
CA ILE A 46 -19.54 -21.04 -0.30
C ILE A 46 -20.65 -20.03 -0.54
N ALA A 47 -21.39 -19.64 0.51
CA ALA A 47 -22.46 -18.64 0.38
C ALA A 47 -21.92 -17.24 0.01
N ARG A 48 -20.72 -16.87 0.46
CA ARG A 48 -20.05 -15.62 0.07
C ARG A 48 -19.54 -15.70 -1.38
N GLU A 49 -18.95 -16.82 -1.77
CA GLU A 49 -18.45 -17.06 -3.13
C GLU A 49 -19.58 -16.95 -4.17
N LYS A 50 -20.70 -17.66 -3.96
CA LYS A 50 -21.87 -17.59 -4.85
C LYS A 50 -22.37 -16.16 -5.05
N LYS A 51 -22.38 -15.36 -3.97
CA LYS A 51 -22.78 -13.94 -4.04
C LYS A 51 -21.78 -13.12 -4.86
N TRP A 52 -20.49 -13.35 -4.70
CA TRP A 52 -19.46 -12.66 -5.49
C TRP A 52 -19.50 -13.01 -6.97
N LEU A 53 -19.62 -14.30 -7.30
CA LEU A 53 -19.75 -14.76 -8.68
C LEU A 53 -20.98 -14.12 -9.35
N TYR A 54 -22.14 -14.14 -8.68
CA TYR A 54 -23.34 -13.48 -9.19
C TYR A 54 -23.15 -11.98 -9.43
N MET A 55 -22.44 -11.27 -8.54
CA MET A 55 -22.14 -9.85 -8.71
C MET A 55 -21.22 -9.59 -9.91
N ILE A 56 -20.21 -10.44 -10.13
CA ILE A 56 -19.27 -10.33 -11.24
C ILE A 56 -19.96 -10.64 -12.58
N ASP A 57 -20.81 -11.67 -12.62
CA ASP A 57 -21.57 -12.00 -13.85
C ASP A 57 -22.59 -10.91 -14.21
N ASN A 58 -22.94 -10.03 -13.25
CA ASN A 58 -23.83 -8.88 -13.43
C ASN A 58 -23.09 -7.55 -13.19
N TRP A 59 -21.80 -7.48 -13.53
CA TRP A 59 -20.92 -6.38 -13.11
C TRP A 59 -21.45 -4.98 -13.46
N SER A 60 -21.89 -4.76 -14.70
CA SER A 60 -22.38 -3.45 -15.16
C SER A 60 -23.59 -2.94 -14.36
N LEU A 61 -24.50 -3.83 -13.97
CA LEU A 61 -25.64 -3.50 -13.11
C LEU A 61 -25.16 -3.09 -11.71
N TYR A 62 -24.20 -3.83 -11.17
CA TYR A 62 -23.69 -3.57 -9.82
C TYR A 62 -22.88 -2.27 -9.76
N MET A 63 -22.03 -2.00 -10.73
CA MET A 63 -21.26 -0.76 -10.76
C MET A 63 -22.13 0.48 -10.98
N SER A 64 -23.19 0.38 -11.78
CA SER A 64 -24.09 1.53 -12.06
C SER A 64 -25.14 1.78 -10.98
N LYS A 65 -25.77 0.74 -10.44
CA LYS A 65 -26.94 0.88 -9.54
C LYS A 65 -26.72 0.35 -8.12
N ASN A 66 -25.79 -0.59 -7.92
CA ASN A 66 -25.63 -1.30 -6.64
C ASN A 66 -24.20 -1.23 -6.08
N TYR A 67 -23.45 -0.17 -6.38
CA TYR A 67 -22.04 -0.08 -5.99
C TYR A 67 -21.85 -0.09 -4.46
N LYS A 68 -22.81 0.47 -3.71
CA LYS A 68 -22.85 0.33 -2.24
C LYS A 68 -22.78 -1.14 -1.79
N LYS A 69 -23.47 -2.05 -2.49
CA LYS A 69 -23.46 -3.48 -2.16
C LYS A 69 -22.10 -4.12 -2.46
N ILE A 70 -21.41 -3.71 -3.53
CA ILE A 70 -20.03 -4.14 -3.82
C ILE A 70 -19.10 -3.70 -2.68
N ARG A 71 -19.12 -2.41 -2.35
CA ARG A 71 -18.32 -1.83 -1.27
C ARG A 71 -18.56 -2.53 0.06
N ASP A 72 -19.81 -2.72 0.45
CA ASP A 72 -20.16 -3.35 1.72
C ASP A 72 -19.75 -4.84 1.76
N ARG A 73 -19.58 -5.50 0.60
CA ARG A 73 -19.05 -6.86 0.50
C ARG A 73 -17.52 -6.88 0.58
N CYS A 74 -16.83 -5.93 -0.03
CA CYS A 74 -15.39 -5.74 0.14
C CYS A 74 -15.01 -5.55 1.61
N ARG A 75 -15.76 -4.69 2.33
CA ARG A 75 -15.60 -4.47 3.78
C ARG A 75 -15.84 -5.72 4.63
N LYS A 76 -16.56 -6.73 4.12
CA LYS A 76 -16.83 -8.01 4.81
C LYS A 76 -15.83 -9.12 4.52
N GLY A 77 -15.03 -9.04 3.45
CA GLY A 77 -14.19 -10.15 3.02
C GLY A 77 -14.53 -10.63 1.63
N ILE A 78 -13.58 -10.54 0.70
CA ILE A 78 -13.65 -11.30 -0.54
C ILE A 78 -13.09 -12.71 -0.27
N PRO A 79 -13.82 -13.79 -0.58
CA PRO A 79 -13.28 -15.15 -0.47
C PRO A 79 -12.01 -15.34 -1.30
N LYS A 80 -11.03 -16.08 -0.76
CA LYS A 80 -9.71 -16.31 -1.41
C LYS A 80 -9.84 -16.83 -2.85
N SER A 81 -10.78 -17.72 -3.10
CA SER A 81 -11.06 -18.34 -4.41
C SER A 81 -11.56 -17.36 -5.48
N VAL A 82 -12.27 -16.30 -5.08
CA VAL A 82 -12.86 -15.32 -6.02
C VAL A 82 -12.07 -14.02 -6.06
N ARG A 83 -11.16 -13.80 -5.10
CA ARG A 83 -10.37 -12.57 -4.97
C ARG A 83 -9.63 -12.16 -6.25
N PRO A 84 -8.92 -13.05 -6.97
CA PRO A 84 -8.26 -12.67 -8.23
C PRO A 84 -9.23 -12.05 -9.23
N ARG A 85 -10.35 -12.75 -9.50
CA ARG A 85 -11.38 -12.27 -10.43
C ARG A 85 -12.05 -10.99 -9.93
N ALA A 86 -12.34 -10.89 -8.63
CA ALA A 86 -12.94 -9.68 -8.06
C ALA A 86 -12.02 -8.46 -8.18
N TRP A 87 -10.73 -8.60 -7.87
CA TRP A 87 -9.75 -7.51 -7.98
C TRP A 87 -9.55 -7.06 -9.42
N PHE A 88 -9.51 -8.00 -10.37
CA PHE A 88 -9.42 -7.70 -11.80
C PHE A 88 -10.58 -6.83 -12.31
N TYR A 89 -11.79 -7.04 -11.77
CA TYR A 89 -12.96 -6.24 -12.10
C TYR A 89 -13.02 -4.92 -11.31
N LEU A 90 -12.70 -4.94 -10.01
CA LEU A 90 -12.71 -3.76 -9.13
C LEU A 90 -11.72 -2.69 -9.59
N SER A 91 -10.51 -3.09 -10.00
CA SER A 91 -9.51 -2.15 -10.54
C SER A 91 -9.88 -1.60 -11.91
N GLY A 92 -10.87 -2.18 -12.61
CA GLY A 92 -11.15 -1.86 -14.01
C GLY A 92 -10.13 -2.47 -15.00
N ALA A 93 -9.18 -3.28 -14.52
CA ALA A 93 -8.20 -3.98 -15.35
C ALA A 93 -8.85 -4.87 -16.43
N TYR A 94 -10.02 -5.45 -16.14
CA TYR A 94 -10.83 -6.16 -17.14
C TYR A 94 -11.10 -5.31 -18.38
N LEU A 95 -11.48 -4.04 -18.21
CA LEU A 95 -11.76 -3.13 -19.33
C LEU A 95 -10.47 -2.68 -20.02
N LEU A 96 -9.39 -2.45 -19.28
CA LEU A 96 -8.08 -2.11 -19.83
C LEU A 96 -7.55 -3.23 -20.73
N LYS A 97 -7.56 -4.48 -20.25
CA LYS A 97 -7.18 -5.66 -21.02
C LYS A 97 -8.05 -5.83 -22.26
N LYS A 98 -9.38 -5.73 -22.10
CA LYS A 98 -10.32 -5.87 -23.22
C LYS A 98 -10.08 -4.83 -24.32
N LYS A 99 -9.69 -3.60 -23.96
CA LYS A 99 -9.36 -2.54 -24.91
C LYS A 99 -8.00 -2.74 -25.58
N ASN A 100 -7.08 -3.43 -24.91
CA ASN A 100 -5.68 -3.54 -25.30
C ASN A 100 -5.19 -5.02 -25.30
N PRO A 101 -5.79 -5.92 -26.09
CA PRO A 101 -5.60 -7.36 -25.97
C PRO A 101 -4.18 -7.86 -26.30
N THR A 102 -3.39 -7.10 -27.06
CA THR A 102 -2.03 -7.50 -27.49
C THR A 102 -0.91 -6.69 -26.83
N VAL A 103 -1.26 -5.58 -26.18
CA VAL A 103 -0.28 -4.57 -25.72
C VAL A 103 0.72 -5.15 -24.72
N TYR A 104 0.29 -5.99 -23.77
CA TYR A 104 1.23 -6.58 -22.81
C TYR A 104 2.29 -7.43 -23.53
N LYS A 105 1.88 -8.26 -24.49
CA LYS A 105 2.80 -9.09 -25.28
C LYS A 105 3.77 -8.23 -26.09
N GLU A 106 3.26 -7.20 -26.76
CA GLU A 106 4.09 -6.24 -27.54
C GLU A 106 5.11 -5.51 -26.67
N LEU A 107 4.77 -5.18 -25.42
CA LEU A 107 5.69 -4.54 -24.47
C LEU A 107 6.81 -5.49 -24.01
N LEU A 108 6.54 -6.79 -23.89
CA LEU A 108 7.57 -7.77 -23.51
C LEU A 108 8.67 -7.91 -24.57
N GLU A 109 8.29 -7.80 -25.85
CA GLU A 109 9.20 -7.89 -27.00
C GLU A 109 10.10 -6.65 -27.13
N GLN A 110 9.69 -5.51 -26.58
CA GLN A 110 10.48 -4.28 -26.61
C GLN A 110 11.68 -4.35 -25.64
N PRO A 111 12.84 -3.77 -25.98
CA PRO A 111 14.04 -3.85 -25.12
C PRO A 111 13.90 -3.09 -23.79
N GLY A 112 13.15 -1.98 -23.77
CA GLY A 112 13.07 -1.06 -22.63
C GLY A 112 14.32 -0.19 -22.45
N ASN A 113 14.29 0.73 -21.48
CA ASN A 113 15.43 1.59 -21.17
C ASN A 113 16.49 0.80 -20.37
N PRO A 114 17.74 0.66 -20.85
CA PRO A 114 18.77 -0.16 -20.18
C PRO A 114 19.02 0.22 -18.72
N HIS A 115 18.98 1.51 -18.38
CA HIS A 115 19.18 1.96 -17.01
C HIS A 115 18.06 1.46 -16.08
N VAL A 116 16.81 1.63 -16.51
CA VAL A 116 15.62 1.17 -15.78
C VAL A 116 15.62 -0.35 -15.63
N ILE A 117 16.01 -1.08 -16.68
CA ILE A 117 16.13 -2.54 -16.63
C ILE A 117 17.10 -2.99 -15.54
N GLU A 118 18.26 -2.34 -15.41
CA GLU A 118 19.23 -2.66 -14.37
C GLU A 118 18.73 -2.31 -12.95
N GLU A 119 17.96 -1.23 -12.81
CA GLU A 119 17.30 -0.90 -11.53
C GLU A 119 16.27 -1.96 -11.13
N ILE A 120 15.42 -2.40 -12.07
CA ILE A 120 14.43 -3.47 -11.84
C ILE A 120 15.15 -4.76 -11.44
N LYS A 121 16.23 -5.13 -12.15
CA LYS A 121 17.01 -6.34 -11.81
C LYS A 121 17.51 -6.27 -10.37
N LYS A 122 18.11 -5.16 -9.95
CA LYS A 122 18.62 -5.01 -8.57
C LYS A 122 17.52 -5.06 -7.51
N ASP A 123 16.32 -4.57 -7.83
CA ASP A 123 15.25 -4.45 -6.85
C ASP A 123 14.34 -5.67 -6.74
N LYS A 124 14.23 -6.52 -7.77
CA LYS A 124 13.31 -7.68 -7.74
C LYS A 124 13.66 -8.71 -6.64
N HIS A 125 14.94 -8.88 -6.30
CA HIS A 125 15.40 -9.92 -5.36
C HIS A 125 14.92 -9.69 -3.92
N ARG A 126 14.63 -8.44 -3.55
CA ARG A 126 14.23 -8.05 -2.20
C ARG A 126 12.71 -8.01 -2.00
N GLN A 127 11.93 -8.40 -3.02
CA GLN A 127 10.48 -8.44 -2.94
C GLN A 127 10.00 -9.81 -2.49
N PHE A 128 9.45 -9.88 -1.27
CA PHE A 128 8.93 -11.10 -0.65
C PHE A 128 9.90 -12.30 -0.71
N PRO A 129 11.15 -12.15 -0.21
CA PRO A 129 12.21 -13.16 -0.34
C PRO A 129 11.92 -14.47 0.39
N PHE A 130 10.86 -14.53 1.19
CA PHE A 130 10.43 -15.74 1.90
C PHE A 130 9.22 -16.43 1.25
N HIS A 131 8.73 -15.95 0.12
CA HIS A 131 7.58 -16.53 -0.56
C HIS A 131 8.03 -17.50 -1.66
N GLU A 132 7.36 -18.65 -1.78
CA GLU A 132 7.74 -19.76 -2.68
C GLU A 132 7.96 -19.35 -4.14
N MET A 133 7.20 -18.37 -4.63
CA MET A 133 7.31 -17.85 -6.00
C MET A 133 8.58 -17.02 -6.23
N PHE A 134 9.22 -16.49 -5.18
CA PHE A 134 10.27 -15.46 -5.29
C PHE A 134 11.62 -15.86 -4.66
N LEU A 135 11.73 -17.08 -4.13
CA LEU A 135 12.93 -17.57 -3.42
C LEU A 135 14.22 -17.48 -4.25
N ASP A 136 14.14 -17.86 -5.52
CA ASP A 136 15.31 -17.98 -6.41
C ASP A 136 15.07 -17.24 -7.73
N GLU A 137 16.15 -16.82 -8.40
CA GLU A 137 16.07 -15.98 -9.61
C GLU A 137 15.40 -16.65 -10.80
N ASP A 138 15.47 -17.97 -10.87
CA ASP A 138 14.89 -18.81 -11.92
C ASP A 138 13.41 -19.15 -11.65
N LYS A 139 12.87 -18.78 -10.49
CA LYS A 139 11.44 -18.98 -10.20
C LYS A 139 10.58 -18.09 -11.08
N VAL A 140 9.43 -18.64 -11.46
CA VAL A 140 8.42 -17.93 -12.27
C VAL A 140 8.02 -16.58 -11.67
N GLY A 141 7.97 -16.43 -10.33
CA GLY A 141 7.65 -15.15 -9.72
C GLY A 141 8.71 -14.08 -9.98
N GLN A 142 10.00 -14.40 -9.88
CA GLN A 142 11.09 -13.45 -10.20
C GLN A 142 11.13 -13.07 -11.68
N ILE A 143 10.84 -14.04 -12.57
CA ILE A 143 10.76 -13.80 -14.01
C ILE A 143 9.58 -12.90 -14.34
N GLU A 144 8.38 -13.22 -13.86
CA GLU A 144 7.19 -12.43 -14.15
C GLU A 144 7.19 -11.07 -13.46
N LEU A 145 7.82 -10.94 -12.29
CA LEU A 145 8.02 -9.65 -11.64
C LEU A 145 8.86 -8.72 -12.51
N PHE A 146 9.95 -9.23 -13.07
CA PHE A 146 10.74 -8.49 -14.04
C PHE A 146 9.91 -8.09 -15.27
N ASN A 147 9.16 -9.03 -15.84
CA ASN A 147 8.32 -8.79 -17.03
C ASN A 147 7.27 -7.72 -16.80
N VAL A 148 6.52 -7.77 -15.69
CA VAL A 148 5.48 -6.79 -15.34
C VAL A 148 6.07 -5.40 -15.12
N LEU A 149 7.17 -5.29 -14.36
CA LEU A 149 7.82 -4.01 -14.08
C LEU A 149 8.44 -3.40 -15.34
N LYS A 150 9.11 -4.23 -16.16
CA LYS A 150 9.65 -3.82 -17.45
C LYS A 150 8.53 -3.30 -18.35
N ALA A 151 7.48 -4.09 -18.55
CA ALA A 151 6.36 -3.73 -19.42
C ALA A 151 5.71 -2.42 -18.97
N TYR A 152 5.52 -2.22 -17.67
CA TYR A 152 4.98 -0.97 -17.14
C TYR A 152 5.89 0.23 -17.39
N SER A 153 7.21 0.07 -17.19
CA SER A 153 8.16 1.16 -17.43
C SER A 153 8.18 1.65 -18.88
N ILE A 154 7.83 0.76 -19.82
CA ILE A 154 7.70 1.06 -21.25
C ILE A 154 6.31 1.64 -21.55
N TYR A 155 5.26 1.09 -20.93
CA TYR A 155 3.88 1.55 -21.08
C TYR A 155 3.69 3.00 -20.59
N ASN A 156 4.32 3.35 -19.46
CA ASN A 156 4.28 4.70 -18.89
C ASN A 156 5.71 5.23 -18.65
N PRO A 157 6.39 5.74 -19.69
CA PRO A 157 7.77 6.22 -19.59
C PRO A 157 7.90 7.53 -18.79
N LYS A 158 6.80 8.27 -18.58
CA LYS A 158 6.77 9.45 -17.69
C LYS A 158 7.11 9.05 -16.25
N VAL A 159 6.59 7.91 -15.82
CA VAL A 159 6.89 7.34 -14.49
C VAL A 159 8.14 6.46 -14.55
N GLY A 160 8.26 5.63 -15.59
CA GLY A 160 9.34 4.65 -15.70
C GLY A 160 9.24 3.60 -14.59
N PHE A 161 10.29 3.47 -13.79
CA PHE A 161 10.34 2.57 -12.65
C PHE A 161 10.70 3.33 -11.37
N CYS A 162 9.89 3.13 -10.35
CA CYS A 162 10.16 3.52 -8.98
C CYS A 162 10.22 2.26 -8.12
N GLN A 163 11.25 2.12 -7.29
CA GLN A 163 11.46 0.97 -6.40
C GLN A 163 10.22 0.59 -5.55
N ALA A 164 9.39 1.57 -5.18
CA ALA A 164 8.17 1.33 -4.40
C ALA A 164 7.08 0.56 -5.18
N GLN A 165 7.22 0.43 -6.51
CA GLN A 165 6.32 -0.33 -7.37
C GLN A 165 6.53 -1.84 -7.29
N ALA A 166 7.78 -2.28 -7.11
CA ALA A 166 8.13 -3.70 -7.10
C ALA A 166 7.35 -4.55 -6.08
N PRO A 167 7.16 -4.13 -4.81
CA PRO A 167 6.34 -4.90 -3.88
C PRO A 167 4.86 -4.94 -4.28
N ILE A 168 4.33 -3.92 -4.97
CA ILE A 168 2.95 -3.93 -5.48
C ILE A 168 2.80 -4.96 -6.60
N ALA A 169 3.71 -4.96 -7.58
CA ALA A 169 3.69 -5.91 -8.69
C ALA A 169 3.86 -7.36 -8.19
N ALA A 170 4.79 -7.60 -7.27
CA ALA A 170 5.01 -8.92 -6.68
C ALA A 170 3.77 -9.43 -5.93
N PHE A 171 3.14 -8.55 -5.14
CA PHE A 171 1.89 -8.86 -4.45
C PHE A 171 0.76 -9.26 -5.40
N LEU A 172 0.61 -8.55 -6.52
CA LEU A 172 -0.41 -8.87 -7.53
C LEU A 172 -0.13 -10.21 -8.24
N LEU A 173 1.14 -10.52 -8.53
CA LEU A 173 1.56 -11.78 -9.16
C LEU A 173 1.28 -13.02 -8.29
N MET A 174 1.21 -12.87 -6.97
CA MET A 174 0.79 -13.96 -6.07
C MET A 174 -0.70 -14.32 -6.20
N HIS A 175 -1.48 -13.49 -6.88
CA HIS A 175 -2.93 -13.66 -7.00
C HIS A 175 -3.41 -13.81 -8.44
N LEU A 176 -2.69 -13.24 -9.40
CA LEU A 176 -3.14 -13.07 -10.78
C LEU A 176 -2.07 -13.61 -11.75
N PRO A 177 -2.49 -14.18 -12.90
CA PRO A 177 -1.58 -14.40 -14.02
C PRO A 177 -0.88 -13.10 -14.45
N ALA A 178 0.32 -13.20 -15.02
CA ALA A 178 1.19 -12.05 -15.29
C ALA A 178 0.52 -10.90 -16.06
N GLU A 179 -0.22 -11.20 -17.12
CA GLU A 179 -0.92 -10.17 -17.90
C GLU A 179 -2.06 -9.50 -17.11
N ASP A 180 -2.83 -10.28 -16.35
CA ASP A 180 -3.91 -9.72 -15.53
C ASP A 180 -3.32 -8.88 -14.38
N ALA A 181 -2.23 -9.35 -13.77
CA ALA A 181 -1.46 -8.62 -12.77
C ALA A 181 -0.92 -7.30 -13.35
N PHE A 182 -0.39 -7.30 -14.58
CA PHE A 182 0.05 -6.10 -15.28
C PHE A 182 -1.09 -5.08 -15.42
N TRP A 183 -2.29 -5.49 -15.86
CA TRP A 183 -3.39 -4.54 -16.03
C TRP A 183 -3.96 -4.02 -14.70
N VAL A 184 -3.96 -4.84 -13.64
CA VAL A 184 -4.29 -4.35 -12.28
C VAL A 184 -3.22 -3.38 -11.80
N PHE A 185 -1.95 -3.68 -12.05
CA PHE A 185 -0.82 -2.84 -11.68
C PHE A 185 -0.85 -1.48 -12.40
N VAL A 186 -1.10 -1.46 -13.72
CA VAL A 186 -1.36 -0.24 -14.50
C VAL A 186 -2.46 0.60 -13.85
N SER A 187 -3.60 -0.02 -13.52
CA SER A 187 -4.70 0.70 -12.86
C SER A 187 -4.27 1.27 -11.50
N VAL A 188 -3.57 0.49 -10.66
CA VAL A 188 -3.10 0.96 -9.35
C VAL A 188 -2.16 2.15 -9.49
N CYS A 189 -1.19 2.10 -10.40
CA CYS A 189 -0.24 3.20 -10.57
C CYS A 189 -0.82 4.43 -11.26
N ASP A 190 -1.61 4.26 -12.32
CA ASP A 190 -2.09 5.37 -13.15
C ASP A 190 -3.40 6.00 -12.63
N VAL A 191 -4.20 5.26 -11.85
CA VAL A 191 -5.51 5.72 -11.38
C VAL A 191 -5.57 5.87 -9.87
N TYR A 192 -5.11 4.87 -9.10
CA TYR A 192 -5.23 4.91 -7.64
C TYR A 192 -4.11 5.70 -6.97
N LEU A 193 -2.91 5.68 -7.55
CA LEU A 193 -1.69 6.33 -7.07
C LEU A 193 -1.14 7.30 -8.15
N GLU A 194 -2.03 7.97 -8.86
CA GLU A 194 -1.69 8.90 -9.93
C GLU A 194 -0.64 9.92 -9.44
N ASP A 195 0.44 10.06 -10.22
CA ASP A 195 1.56 10.96 -9.97
C ASP A 195 2.33 10.74 -8.63
N TYR A 196 2.08 9.64 -7.89
CA TYR A 196 2.84 9.31 -6.66
C TYR A 196 4.31 8.96 -6.93
N PHE A 197 4.59 8.39 -8.10
CA PHE A 197 5.90 7.85 -8.45
C PHE A 197 6.76 8.83 -9.27
N ILE A 198 6.29 10.07 -9.46
CA ILE A 198 7.03 11.11 -10.17
C ILE A 198 8.10 11.72 -9.26
N THR A 199 9.23 12.11 -9.86
CA THR A 199 10.31 12.86 -9.20
C THR A 199 9.77 14.05 -8.39
N GLY A 200 10.31 14.23 -7.19
CA GLY A 200 9.89 15.28 -6.27
C GLY A 200 8.69 14.93 -5.39
N LEU A 201 7.96 13.84 -5.67
CA LEU A 201 6.90 13.31 -4.80
C LEU A 201 5.84 14.35 -4.41
N GLU A 202 5.51 15.28 -5.32
CA GLU A 202 4.67 16.44 -4.99
C GLU A 202 3.28 16.05 -4.48
N VAL A 203 2.68 15.01 -5.06
CA VAL A 203 1.38 14.48 -4.62
C VAL A 203 1.50 13.85 -3.24
N LEU A 204 2.53 13.03 -2.99
CA LEU A 204 2.75 12.45 -1.67
C LEU A 204 2.99 13.52 -0.60
N GLN A 205 3.74 14.59 -0.92
CA GLN A 205 3.91 15.73 -0.03
C GLN A 205 2.58 16.45 0.25
N ASN A 206 1.62 16.46 -0.69
CA ASN A 206 0.31 17.06 -0.49
C ASN A 206 -0.51 16.20 0.45
N ASP A 207 -0.46 14.90 0.20
CA ASP A 207 -1.17 13.88 0.94
C ASP A 207 -0.62 13.73 2.36
N ALA A 208 0.66 14.05 2.59
CA ALA A 208 1.24 14.24 3.92
C ALA A 208 0.51 15.34 4.72
N GLY A 209 0.25 16.48 4.09
CA GLY A 209 -0.51 17.57 4.70
C GLY A 209 -1.98 17.20 4.95
N ILE A 210 -2.60 16.46 4.03
CA ILE A 210 -3.96 15.93 4.21
C ILE A 210 -4.00 14.96 5.39
N LEU A 211 -3.05 14.02 5.48
CA LEU A 211 -2.97 13.05 6.56
C LEU A 211 -2.84 13.75 7.91
N GLU A 212 -1.98 14.77 7.99
CA GLU A 212 -1.81 15.59 9.18
C GLU A 212 -3.11 16.32 9.59
N GLY A 213 -3.80 16.95 8.65
CA GLY A 213 -5.07 17.63 8.88
C GLY A 213 -6.18 16.66 9.35
N LEU A 214 -6.26 15.48 8.75
CA LEU A 214 -7.19 14.43 9.18
C LEU A 214 -6.82 13.88 10.56
N LEU A 215 -5.54 13.71 10.87
CA LEU A 215 -5.07 13.26 12.19
C LEU A 215 -5.43 14.25 13.28
N LYS A 216 -5.33 15.55 13.01
CA LYS A 216 -5.80 16.60 13.93
C LYS A 216 -7.27 16.43 14.30
N LYS A 217 -8.10 15.97 13.36
CA LYS A 217 -9.53 15.69 13.59
C LYS A 217 -9.78 14.35 14.29
N THR A 218 -9.09 13.29 13.89
CA THR A 218 -9.39 11.92 14.36
C THR A 218 -8.66 11.53 15.64
N CYS A 219 -7.44 12.05 15.86
CA CYS A 219 -6.65 11.80 17.07
C CYS A 219 -5.82 13.05 17.47
N PRO A 220 -6.46 14.10 18.02
CA PRO A 220 -5.77 15.32 18.46
C PRO A 220 -4.58 15.10 19.42
N PRO A 221 -4.60 14.12 20.34
CA PRO A 221 -3.44 13.85 21.21
C PRO A 221 -2.21 13.35 20.44
N ALA A 222 -2.39 12.47 19.45
CA ALA A 222 -1.30 12.01 18.59
C ALA A 222 -0.80 13.14 17.69
N TYR A 223 -1.70 13.91 17.08
CA TYR A 223 -1.33 15.09 16.29
C TYR A 223 -0.42 16.06 17.07
N ARG A 224 -0.83 16.47 18.28
CA ARG A 224 -0.03 17.39 19.11
C ARG A 224 1.34 16.81 19.47
N HIS A 225 1.42 15.50 19.69
CA HIS A 225 2.68 14.81 19.96
C HIS A 225 3.62 14.90 18.76
N LEU A 226 3.15 14.57 17.56
CA LEU A 226 3.95 14.66 16.33
C LEU A 226 4.44 16.09 16.07
N GLN A 227 3.57 17.09 16.27
CA GLN A 227 3.94 18.50 16.13
C GLN A 227 5.02 18.93 17.14
N LYS A 228 4.86 18.56 18.41
CA LYS A 228 5.82 18.89 19.47
C LYS A 228 7.21 18.36 19.15
N HIS A 229 7.30 17.13 18.64
CA HIS A 229 8.57 16.46 18.34
C HIS A 229 9.01 16.63 16.88
N LYS A 230 8.33 17.49 16.10
CA LYS A 230 8.62 17.77 14.68
C LYS A 230 8.71 16.50 13.82
N VAL A 231 7.82 15.54 14.08
CA VAL A 231 7.74 14.27 13.34
C VAL A 231 6.93 14.52 12.07
N GLU A 232 7.62 14.85 10.99
CA GLU A 232 6.99 15.09 9.69
C GLU A 232 6.40 13.80 9.09
N PRO A 233 5.21 13.85 8.46
CA PRO A 233 4.57 12.65 7.92
C PRO A 233 5.43 11.84 6.95
N LEU A 234 6.20 12.51 6.08
CA LEU A 234 7.07 11.87 5.08
C LEU A 234 8.12 10.93 5.69
N LEU A 235 8.47 11.10 6.98
CA LEU A 235 9.44 10.26 7.66
C LEU A 235 8.94 8.85 7.98
N TYR A 236 7.62 8.63 7.95
CA TYR A 236 7.01 7.32 8.23
C TYR A 236 5.99 6.89 7.18
N MET A 237 5.28 7.81 6.53
CA MET A 237 4.19 7.44 5.61
C MET A 237 4.64 7.10 4.19
N THR A 238 5.87 7.45 3.81
CA THR A 238 6.34 7.32 2.42
C THR A 238 6.20 5.88 1.91
N ASP A 239 6.70 4.90 2.66
CA ASP A 239 6.56 3.48 2.31
C ASP A 239 5.10 3.02 2.37
N TRP A 240 4.32 3.50 3.35
CA TRP A 240 2.92 3.12 3.51
C TRP A 240 2.07 3.47 2.28
N PHE A 241 2.32 4.65 1.71
CA PHE A 241 1.55 5.20 0.61
C PHE A 241 2.11 4.75 -0.74
N LEU A 242 3.42 4.88 -0.97
CA LEU A 242 4.03 4.50 -2.24
C LEU A 242 3.94 3.00 -2.49
N CYS A 243 4.03 2.16 -1.45
CA CYS A 243 3.91 0.71 -1.59
C CYS A 243 2.48 0.22 -1.31
N ALA A 244 1.49 1.10 -1.18
CA ALA A 244 0.09 0.74 -0.86
C ALA A 244 -0.02 -0.29 0.28
N MET A 245 0.72 -0.05 1.37
CA MET A 245 0.80 -0.87 2.59
C MET A 245 1.41 -2.28 2.46
N THR A 246 1.87 -2.69 1.27
CA THR A 246 2.38 -4.05 0.99
C THR A 246 3.63 -4.42 1.81
N ARG A 247 4.41 -3.43 2.23
CA ARG A 247 5.61 -3.62 3.08
C ARG A 247 5.35 -3.49 4.59
N THR A 248 4.13 -3.18 4.98
CA THR A 248 3.82 -2.76 6.36
C THR A 248 2.83 -3.69 7.05
N LEU A 249 1.77 -4.10 6.34
CA LEU A 249 0.69 -4.88 6.95
C LEU A 249 0.99 -6.38 6.92
N PRO A 250 0.68 -7.11 8.00
CA PRO A 250 0.59 -8.57 7.98
C PRO A 250 -0.32 -9.05 6.84
N TRP A 251 -0.04 -10.24 6.33
CA TRP A 251 -0.63 -10.71 5.07
C TRP A 251 -2.17 -10.70 5.04
N GLU A 252 -2.82 -11.25 6.06
CA GLU A 252 -4.30 -11.26 6.11
C GLU A 252 -4.88 -9.84 6.16
N THR A 253 -4.27 -8.96 6.96
CA THR A 253 -4.67 -7.54 7.02
C THR A 253 -4.50 -6.86 5.67
N LEU A 254 -3.37 -7.10 4.99
CA LEU A 254 -3.06 -6.54 3.68
C LEU A 254 -4.14 -6.93 2.64
N LEU A 255 -4.51 -8.21 2.57
CA LEU A 255 -5.55 -8.69 1.66
C LEU A 255 -6.89 -7.98 1.89
N ARG A 256 -7.27 -7.76 3.15
CA ARG A 256 -8.54 -7.11 3.50
C ARG A 256 -8.54 -5.62 3.26
N VAL A 257 -7.39 -4.96 3.48
CA VAL A 257 -7.18 -3.57 3.12
C VAL A 257 -7.26 -3.40 1.61
N TRP A 258 -6.65 -4.30 0.83
CA TRP A 258 -6.69 -4.28 -0.63
C TRP A 258 -8.09 -4.53 -1.20
N ASP A 259 -8.87 -5.45 -0.61
CA ASP A 259 -10.29 -5.64 -0.95
C ASP A 259 -11.06 -4.30 -0.86
N CYS A 260 -10.78 -3.49 0.15
CA CYS A 260 -11.42 -2.18 0.34
C CYS A 260 -10.79 -1.08 -0.53
N PHE A 261 -9.47 -1.06 -0.69
CA PHE A 261 -8.73 -0.07 -1.47
C PHE A 261 -9.15 -0.09 -2.95
N LEU A 262 -9.22 -1.28 -3.56
CA LEU A 262 -9.68 -1.43 -4.95
C LEU A 262 -11.17 -1.10 -5.13
N ALA A 263 -11.96 -1.10 -4.05
CA ALA A 263 -13.34 -0.66 -4.11
C ALA A 263 -13.45 0.87 -3.92
N GLU A 264 -12.81 1.43 -2.90
CA GLU A 264 -13.11 2.78 -2.38
C GLU A 264 -12.03 3.83 -2.66
N GLY A 265 -10.89 3.40 -3.22
CA GLY A 265 -9.75 4.23 -3.59
C GLY A 265 -8.76 4.49 -2.44
N ILE A 266 -7.82 5.40 -2.72
CA ILE A 266 -6.71 5.78 -1.84
C ILE A 266 -7.12 6.20 -0.41
N ARG A 267 -8.36 6.66 -0.22
CA ARG A 267 -8.91 7.01 1.11
C ARG A 267 -8.81 5.87 2.12
N VAL A 268 -8.80 4.62 1.67
CA VAL A 268 -8.60 3.47 2.55
C VAL A 268 -7.20 3.47 3.16
N ILE A 269 -6.16 3.78 2.37
CA ILE A 269 -4.77 3.87 2.83
C ILE A 269 -4.61 4.98 3.87
N PHE A 270 -5.23 6.15 3.65
CA PHE A 270 -5.31 7.21 4.67
C PHE A 270 -5.96 6.73 5.96
N LYS A 271 -7.11 6.04 5.88
CA LYS A 271 -7.79 5.51 7.07
C LYS A 271 -6.92 4.52 7.83
N VAL A 272 -6.25 3.61 7.12
CA VAL A 272 -5.31 2.66 7.74
C VAL A 272 -4.17 3.40 8.44
N ALA A 273 -3.53 4.37 7.77
CA ALA A 273 -2.48 5.19 8.37
C ALA A 273 -2.95 5.92 9.63
N LEU A 274 -4.13 6.52 9.62
CA LEU A 274 -4.72 7.19 10.78
C LEU A 274 -5.00 6.22 11.94
N VAL A 275 -5.47 5.00 11.65
CA VAL A 275 -5.66 3.96 12.67
C VAL A 275 -4.32 3.54 13.27
N ILE A 276 -3.28 3.32 12.45
CA ILE A 276 -1.94 2.95 12.93
C ILE A 276 -1.37 4.04 13.83
N ILE A 277 -1.32 5.30 13.35
CA ILE A 277 -0.78 6.42 14.13
C ILE A 277 -1.59 6.63 15.41
N GLY A 278 -2.92 6.62 15.28
CA GLY A 278 -3.83 6.79 16.40
C GLY A 278 -3.62 5.71 17.44
N ALA A 279 -3.68 4.44 17.09
CA ALA A 279 -3.53 3.35 18.05
C ALA A 279 -2.15 3.31 18.68
N SER A 280 -1.09 3.57 17.92
CA SER A 280 0.28 3.58 18.42
C SER A 280 0.57 4.74 19.38
N LEU A 281 -0.04 5.92 19.19
CA LEU A 281 0.29 7.13 19.95
C LEU A 281 -0.86 7.70 20.80
N ASN A 282 -2.06 7.11 20.80
CA ASN A 282 -3.17 7.65 21.58
C ASN A 282 -2.91 7.51 23.09
N GLN A 283 -2.31 6.40 23.51
CA GLN A 283 -2.02 6.13 24.92
C GLN A 283 -1.03 7.15 25.49
N HIS A 284 -1.42 7.80 26.59
CA HIS A 284 -0.57 8.80 27.25
C HIS A 284 0.77 8.21 27.72
N LYS A 285 0.77 6.96 28.18
CA LYS A 285 2.00 6.27 28.63
C LYS A 285 3.02 6.13 27.50
N VAL A 286 2.59 5.74 26.31
CA VAL A 286 3.47 5.61 25.13
C VAL A 286 4.05 6.97 24.75
N ARG A 287 3.22 8.01 24.67
CA ARG A 287 3.69 9.38 24.37
C ARG A 287 4.68 9.93 25.40
N LYS A 288 4.58 9.53 26.67
CA LYS A 288 5.54 9.91 27.72
C LYS A 288 6.87 9.16 27.59
N GLN A 289 6.91 8.03 26.89
CA GLN A 289 8.13 7.26 26.63
C GLN A 289 8.81 7.73 25.34
N CYS A 290 8.03 8.16 24.34
CA CYS A 290 8.52 8.74 23.10
C CYS A 290 8.96 10.21 23.30
N ASN A 291 10.12 10.43 23.91
CA ASN A 291 10.59 11.76 24.31
C ASN A 291 11.17 12.61 23.16
N GLY A 292 11.35 12.05 21.98
CA GLY A 292 11.95 12.71 20.83
C GLY A 292 11.40 12.25 19.49
N LEU A 293 12.05 12.75 18.44
CA LEU A 293 11.76 12.39 17.04
C LEU A 293 12.01 10.89 16.81
N CYS A 294 13.16 10.38 17.25
CA CYS A 294 13.61 9.02 16.98
C CYS A 294 12.69 7.97 17.61
N GLU A 295 12.38 8.09 18.90
CA GLU A 295 11.53 7.14 19.62
C GLU A 295 10.09 7.16 19.09
N THR A 296 9.61 8.33 18.65
CA THR A 296 8.30 8.45 18.02
C THR A 296 8.29 7.78 16.63
N LEU A 297 9.36 7.95 15.85
CA LEU A 297 9.50 7.30 14.55
C LEU A 297 9.65 5.79 14.66
N GLU A 298 10.35 5.29 15.67
CA GLU A 298 10.49 3.86 15.92
C GLU A 298 9.12 3.21 16.13
N VAL A 299 8.27 3.79 16.98
CA VAL A 299 6.91 3.31 17.23
C VAL A 299 6.02 3.37 15.98
N LEU A 300 6.23 4.35 15.10
CA LEU A 300 5.46 4.45 13.86
C LEU A 300 5.98 3.51 12.78
N ARG A 301 7.30 3.31 12.67
CA ARG A 301 7.90 2.41 11.66
C ARG A 301 7.72 0.95 12.02
N SER A 302 7.63 0.64 13.31
CA SER A 302 7.36 -0.69 13.86
C SER A 302 6.18 -0.64 14.84
N PRO A 303 4.93 -0.48 14.34
CA PRO A 303 3.75 -0.44 15.20
C PRO A 303 3.59 -1.75 15.98
N PRO A 304 2.97 -1.71 17.18
CA PRO A 304 2.67 -2.93 17.93
C PRO A 304 1.85 -3.92 17.11
N GLU A 305 2.17 -5.22 17.16
CA GLU A 305 1.55 -6.25 16.32
C GLU A 305 0.02 -6.25 16.38
N HIS A 306 -0.56 -6.11 17.58
CA HIS A 306 -2.02 -6.06 17.77
C HIS A 306 -2.71 -4.92 17.02
N VAL A 307 -2.00 -3.82 16.74
CA VAL A 307 -2.52 -2.68 15.94
C VAL A 307 -2.61 -3.05 14.47
N LEU A 308 -1.74 -3.95 13.99
CA LEU A 308 -1.65 -4.37 12.60
C LEU A 308 -2.52 -5.60 12.29
N GLU A 309 -3.18 -6.18 13.29
CA GLU A 309 -4.10 -7.32 13.11
C GLU A 309 -5.33 -6.96 12.26
N GLU A 310 -5.81 -7.95 11.50
CA GLU A 310 -6.91 -7.80 10.55
C GLU A 310 -8.14 -7.18 11.20
N ASP A 311 -8.64 -7.79 12.28
CA ASP A 311 -9.85 -7.34 12.95
C ASP A 311 -9.67 -5.94 13.55
N PHE A 312 -8.49 -5.63 14.08
CA PHE A 312 -8.23 -4.31 14.64
C PHE A 312 -8.29 -3.24 13.55
N ILE A 313 -7.53 -3.40 12.46
CA ILE A 313 -7.51 -2.43 11.36
C ILE A 313 -8.90 -2.30 10.73
N ILE A 314 -9.51 -3.41 10.33
CA ILE A 314 -10.77 -3.39 9.57
C ILE A 314 -11.92 -2.81 10.42
N ASN A 315 -11.99 -3.12 11.71
CA ASN A 315 -13.01 -2.54 12.58
C ASN A 315 -12.77 -1.03 12.81
N ASN A 316 -11.53 -0.61 13.04
CA ASN A 316 -11.23 0.79 13.32
C ASN A 316 -11.36 1.69 12.08
N ILE A 317 -10.98 1.25 10.87
CA ILE A 317 -11.18 2.07 9.65
C ILE A 317 -12.67 2.29 9.34
N GLN A 318 -13.53 1.35 9.73
CA GLN A 318 -14.99 1.47 9.59
C GLN A 318 -15.60 2.41 10.64
N ARG A 319 -15.00 2.48 11.83
CA ARG A 319 -15.41 3.37 12.93
C ARG A 319 -14.88 4.79 12.78
N LEU A 320 -13.85 5.02 11.98
CA LEU A 320 -13.36 6.36 11.67
C LEU A 320 -14.48 7.17 10.99
N ASN A 321 -14.99 8.16 11.71
CA ASN A 321 -16.02 9.08 11.23
C ASN A 321 -15.42 10.14 10.28
N LEU A 322 -14.96 9.65 9.12
CA LEU A 322 -14.44 10.45 8.01
C LEU A 322 -15.30 10.24 6.78
N ARG A 323 -15.88 11.34 6.31
CA ARG A 323 -16.67 11.41 5.09
C ARG A 323 -15.81 11.88 3.92
N VAL A 324 -16.35 11.80 2.70
CA VAL A 324 -15.63 12.22 1.49
C VAL A 324 -15.30 13.72 1.54
N GLU A 325 -16.21 14.50 2.09
CA GLU A 325 -16.07 15.95 2.24
C GLU A 325 -14.89 16.32 3.13
N ASP A 326 -14.57 15.50 4.13
CA ASP A 326 -13.41 15.76 5.01
C ASP A 326 -12.09 15.72 4.21
N PHE A 327 -11.96 14.76 3.28
CA PHE A 327 -10.80 14.68 2.38
C PHE A 327 -10.77 15.86 1.41
N GLN A 328 -11.92 16.25 0.85
CA GLN A 328 -12.01 17.38 -0.08
C GLN A 328 -11.66 18.72 0.59
N ILE A 329 -12.10 18.91 1.84
CA ILE A 329 -11.77 20.08 2.65
C ILE A 329 -10.26 20.15 2.88
N GLU A 330 -9.63 19.07 3.32
CA GLU A 330 -8.19 19.05 3.55
C GLU A 330 -7.40 19.21 2.25
N HIS A 331 -7.82 18.57 1.16
CA HIS A 331 -7.21 18.76 -0.16
C HIS A 331 -7.24 20.24 -0.59
N THR A 332 -8.39 20.91 -0.45
CA THR A 332 -8.53 22.33 -0.76
C THR A 332 -7.64 23.21 0.13
N ARG A 333 -7.55 22.88 1.43
CA ARG A 333 -6.66 23.57 2.37
C ARG A 333 -5.20 23.46 1.97
N GLN A 334 -4.72 22.27 1.61
CA GLN A 334 -3.32 22.08 1.20
C GLN A 334 -3.01 22.77 -0.13
N LYS A 335 -3.93 22.72 -1.11
CA LYS A 335 -3.81 23.45 -2.38
C LYS A 335 -3.66 24.96 -2.14
N ASN A 336 -4.51 25.54 -1.29
CA ASN A 336 -4.45 26.96 -0.96
C ASN A 336 -3.16 27.34 -0.21
N ARG A 337 -2.69 26.49 0.71
CA ARG A 337 -1.43 26.69 1.43
C ARG A 337 -0.24 26.71 0.49
N ARG A 338 -0.16 25.78 -0.46
CA ARG A 338 0.91 25.72 -1.47
C ARG A 338 0.90 26.93 -2.40
N ALA A 339 -0.27 27.33 -2.89
CA ALA A 339 -0.40 28.51 -3.72
C ALA A 339 0.14 29.77 -3.02
N LYS A 340 -0.17 29.94 -1.72
CA LYS A 340 0.37 31.04 -0.91
C LYS A 340 1.88 30.95 -0.73
N GLN A 341 2.43 29.76 -0.44
CA GLN A 341 3.87 29.57 -0.30
C GLN A 341 4.62 29.89 -1.60
N LYS A 342 4.10 29.45 -2.74
CA LYS A 342 4.67 29.74 -4.06
C LYS A 342 4.67 31.24 -4.35
N ALA A 343 3.54 31.92 -4.12
CA ALA A 343 3.45 33.37 -4.30
C ALA A 343 4.43 34.14 -3.37
N MET A 344 4.62 33.69 -2.13
CA MET A 344 5.59 34.29 -1.22
C MET A 344 7.04 34.08 -1.69
N GLN A 345 7.37 32.90 -2.22
CA GLN A 345 8.69 32.62 -2.76
C GLN A 345 8.99 33.45 -4.01
N GLU A 346 8.01 33.59 -4.91
CA GLU A 346 8.12 34.43 -6.11
C GLU A 346 8.30 35.91 -5.75
N ALA A 347 7.54 36.41 -4.77
CA ALA A 347 7.68 37.79 -4.27
C ALA A 347 9.04 38.03 -3.61
N ALA A 348 9.53 37.07 -2.81
CA ALA A 348 10.85 37.15 -2.19
C ALA A 348 11.97 37.17 -3.25
N ALA A 349 11.88 36.31 -4.26
CA ALA A 349 12.85 36.24 -5.36
C ALA A 349 12.88 37.52 -6.21
N ALA A 350 11.72 38.14 -6.45
CA ALA A 350 11.64 39.43 -7.15
C ALA A 350 12.29 40.57 -6.35
N THR A 351 12.22 40.51 -5.01
CA THR A 351 12.81 41.51 -4.11
C THR A 351 14.33 41.38 -4.01
N THR A 352 14.88 40.17 -4.09
CA THR A 352 16.34 39.94 -4.09
C THR A 352 17.00 40.14 -5.46
N ALA A 353 16.24 40.20 -6.54
CA ALA A 353 16.73 40.46 -7.89
C ALA A 353 16.68 41.95 -8.28
N SER A 354 16.06 42.80 -7.45
CA SER A 354 16.05 44.26 -7.56
C SER A 354 17.06 44.87 -6.60
#